data_AF-Q1LB78-F1
#
_entry.id   AF-Q1LB78-F1
#
_cell.length_a   1.000
_cell.length_b   1.000
_cell.length_c   1.000
_cell.angle_alpha   90.00
_cell.angle_beta   90.00
_cell.angle_gamma   90.00
#
_symmetry.space_group_name_H-M   'P 1'
#
loop_
_entity.id
_entity.type
_entity.pdbx_description
1 polymer ?
#
loop_
_entity_poly.entity_id
_entity_poly.type
_entity_poly.pdbx_seq_one_letter_code
_entity_poly.pdbx_strand_id
1 'polypeptide(L)'
;MHSQYAFLQCKAPFTECVPSYELPQEHRMTARTHQRSLYEMVFLYLNRRPGQRFAACQLARALNVRTIMILDAIDILSEQGRVVAEPLTPEQLGYFVAPAQTNQCSTCSNRIDKK
;
A
#
# COMPACT_ATOMS: atom_id res chain seq x y z
N MET A 1 -8.64 -34.68 30.47
CA MET A 1 -9.58 -34.75 29.31
C MET A 1 -8.79 -34.53 28.03
N HIS A 2 -9.18 -35.20 26.95
CA HIS A 2 -8.47 -35.24 25.67
C HIS A 2 -9.08 -34.29 24.63
N SER A 3 -8.24 -33.69 23.78
CA SER A 3 -8.48 -33.13 22.42
C SER A 3 -7.21 -32.30 22.11
N GLN A 4 -6.19 -32.74 21.38
CA GLN A 4 -6.16 -33.43 20.08
C GLN A 4 -7.02 -32.73 19.01
N TYR A 5 -6.38 -31.89 18.17
CA TYR A 5 -6.64 -31.76 16.72
C TYR A 5 -5.44 -31.09 16.01
N ALA A 6 -5.22 -31.48 14.74
CA ALA A 6 -4.17 -31.00 13.82
C ALA A 6 -4.61 -31.28 12.36
N PHE A 7 -4.02 -30.74 11.29
CA PHE A 7 -2.84 -29.85 11.16
C PHE A 7 -3.27 -28.45 10.62
N LEU A 8 -2.41 -27.56 10.09
CA LEU A 8 -1.74 -27.65 8.79
C LEU A 8 -0.44 -26.82 8.77
N GLN A 9 0.63 -27.42 8.27
CA GLN A 9 1.94 -26.76 8.09
C GLN A 9 2.02 -26.14 6.69
N CYS A 10 2.48 -24.89 6.59
CA CYS A 10 3.05 -24.35 5.36
C CYS A 10 4.57 -24.26 5.51
N LYS A 11 5.31 -25.09 4.78
CA LYS A 11 6.78 -25.06 4.72
C LYS A 11 7.25 -24.52 3.36
N ALA A 12 8.14 -23.54 3.42
CA ALA A 12 9.23 -23.27 2.45
C ALA A 12 8.85 -22.86 1.00
N PRO A 13 9.81 -22.29 0.23
CA PRO A 13 11.13 -21.78 0.62
C PRO A 13 11.05 -20.28 0.98
N PHE A 14 11.92 -19.70 1.82
CA PHE A 14 13.32 -20.01 2.06
C PHE A 14 13.63 -20.17 3.56
N THR A 15 14.62 -21.00 3.86
CA THR A 15 15.17 -21.20 5.21
C THR A 15 16.60 -20.71 5.21
N GLU A 16 16.89 -19.62 5.93
CA GLU A 16 18.19 -19.48 6.58
C GLU A 16 18.08 -18.57 7.81
N CYS A 17 18.55 -19.05 8.95
CA CYS A 17 18.75 -18.25 10.15
C CYS A 17 20.23 -17.84 10.19
N VAL A 18 20.51 -16.55 10.19
CA VAL A 18 21.89 -16.05 10.36
C VAL A 18 21.98 -15.31 11.70
N PRO A 19 22.59 -15.91 12.74
CA PRO A 19 23.09 -15.16 13.88
C PRO A 19 24.45 -14.57 13.50
N SER A 20 24.57 -13.25 13.44
CA SER A 20 25.86 -12.60 13.21
C SER A 20 26.04 -11.35 14.05
N TYR A 21 27.19 -11.34 14.68
CA TYR A 21 27.69 -10.46 15.73
C TYR A 21 27.68 -8.96 15.41
N GLU A 22 27.80 -8.17 16.47
CA GLU A 22 27.99 -6.72 16.43
C GLU A 22 29.13 -6.30 15.50
N LEU A 23 28.86 -5.33 14.63
CA LEU A 23 29.88 -4.60 13.88
C LEU A 23 30.23 -3.31 14.64
N PRO A 24 31.52 -2.97 14.80
CA PRO A 24 31.94 -1.83 15.61
C PRO A 24 31.48 -0.50 15.01
N GLN A 25 31.12 0.44 15.88
CA GLN A 25 30.91 1.83 15.51
C GLN A 25 32.24 2.47 15.09
N GLU A 26 32.53 2.59 13.80
CA GLU A 26 33.39 3.68 13.33
C GLU A 26 33.29 4.01 11.83
N HIS A 27 33.51 5.29 11.52
CA HIS A 27 33.88 5.85 10.22
C HIS A 27 32.98 5.57 8.98
N ARG A 28 31.92 6.37 8.83
CA ARG A 28 31.95 7.62 8.02
C ARG A 28 30.58 8.31 7.90
N MET A 29 30.58 9.64 7.94
CA MET A 29 29.42 10.43 7.54
C MET A 29 29.14 10.22 6.04
N THR A 30 27.95 9.73 5.69
CA THR A 30 27.04 10.29 4.66
C THR A 30 25.84 9.35 4.48
N ALA A 31 24.78 9.61 5.23
CA ALA A 31 23.44 9.21 4.82
C ALA A 31 22.47 10.27 5.34
N ARG A 32 21.87 11.06 4.43
CA ARG A 32 20.55 11.60 4.71
C ARG A 32 19.62 10.39 4.77
N THR A 33 19.41 9.85 5.96
CA THR A 33 18.35 8.87 6.18
C THR A 33 17.05 9.60 5.91
N HIS A 34 16.58 9.55 4.66
CA HIS A 34 15.28 10.05 4.26
C HIS A 34 14.24 9.24 5.04
N GLN A 35 13.86 9.78 6.20
CA GLN A 35 12.69 9.33 6.94
C GLN A 35 11.49 9.64 6.05
N ARG A 36 11.13 8.66 5.20
CA ARG A 36 10.04 8.79 4.25
C ARG A 36 8.78 9.15 5.01
N SER A 37 8.09 10.16 4.52
CA SER A 37 6.82 10.57 5.12
C SER A 37 5.82 9.40 5.08
N LEU A 38 4.87 9.38 6.00
CA LEU A 38 3.84 8.33 6.02
C LEU A 38 3.10 8.25 4.68
N TYR A 39 2.80 9.41 4.08
CA TYR A 39 2.21 9.56 2.75
C TYR A 39 3.02 8.83 1.66
N GLU A 40 4.35 9.02 1.64
CA GLU A 40 5.22 8.29 0.70
C GLU A 40 5.23 6.79 0.97
N MET A 41 5.22 6.35 2.24
CA MET A 41 5.20 4.92 2.57
C MET A 41 3.90 4.26 2.13
N VAL A 42 2.74 4.90 2.37
CA VAL A 42 1.42 4.45 1.88
C VAL A 42 1.40 4.40 0.36
N PHE A 43 1.78 5.50 -0.32
CA PHE A 43 1.78 5.55 -1.78
C PHE A 43 2.71 4.49 -2.40
N LEU A 44 3.95 4.34 -1.89
CA LEU A 44 4.90 3.34 -2.39
C LEU A 44 4.45 1.90 -2.14
N TYR A 45 3.74 1.64 -1.04
CA TYR A 45 3.18 0.32 -0.77
C TYR A 45 2.08 -0.04 -1.77
N LEU A 46 1.15 0.88 -2.04
CA LEU A 46 0.11 0.72 -3.05
C LEU A 46 0.72 0.61 -4.47
N ASN A 47 1.69 1.45 -4.81
CA ASN A 47 2.31 1.49 -6.15
C ASN A 47 3.12 0.21 -6.46
N ARG A 48 3.62 -0.50 -5.45
CA ARG A 48 4.27 -1.81 -5.61
C ARG A 48 3.29 -2.95 -5.90
N ARG A 49 1.98 -2.71 -5.83
CA ARG A 49 0.92 -3.71 -6.02
C ARG A 49 -0.20 -3.15 -6.92
N PRO A 50 0.11 -2.79 -8.17
CA PRO A 50 -0.86 -2.20 -9.09
C PRO A 50 -2.08 -3.10 -9.27
N GLY A 51 -3.27 -2.51 -9.32
CA GLY A 51 -4.54 -3.22 -9.46
C GLY A 51 -5.05 -3.94 -8.20
N GLN A 52 -4.25 -4.02 -7.12
CA GLN A 52 -4.73 -4.54 -5.83
C GLN A 52 -5.31 -3.41 -4.98
N ARG A 53 -6.50 -3.65 -4.41
CA ARG A 53 -7.18 -2.74 -3.49
C ARG A 53 -6.89 -3.17 -2.05
N PHE A 54 -6.52 -2.23 -1.19
CA PHE A 54 -6.25 -2.51 0.22
C PHE A 54 -7.18 -1.74 1.14
N ALA A 55 -7.65 -2.39 2.19
CA ALA A 55 -8.34 -1.71 3.28
C ALA A 55 -7.36 -0.86 4.10
N ALA A 56 -7.83 0.25 4.69
CA ALA A 56 -7.00 1.06 5.60
C ALA A 56 -6.39 0.22 6.74
N CYS A 57 -7.15 -0.72 7.31
CA CYS A 57 -6.65 -1.65 8.34
C CYS A 57 -5.54 -2.61 7.85
N GLN A 58 -5.55 -2.99 6.57
CA GLN A 58 -4.50 -3.82 5.98
C GLN A 58 -3.22 -3.02 5.78
N LEU A 59 -3.33 -1.76 5.32
CA LEU A 59 -2.23 -0.82 5.18
C LEU A 59 -1.61 -0.49 6.55
N ALA A 60 -2.44 -0.23 7.56
CA ALA A 60 -2.06 -0.01 8.95
C ALA A 60 -1.21 -1.16 9.51
N ARG A 61 -1.69 -2.41 9.34
CA ARG A 61 -0.97 -3.61 9.76
C ARG A 61 0.33 -3.82 8.98
N ALA A 62 0.35 -3.52 7.69
CA ALA A 62 1.52 -3.74 6.83
C ALA A 62 2.63 -2.71 7.03
N LEU A 63 2.28 -1.47 7.39
CA LEU A 63 3.22 -0.39 7.68
C LEU A 63 3.55 -0.24 9.17
N ASN A 64 2.89 -1.01 10.05
CA ASN A 64 2.96 -0.92 11.51
C ASN A 64 2.60 0.49 12.04
N VAL A 65 1.50 1.04 11.54
CA VAL A 65 0.99 2.39 11.84
C VAL A 65 -0.48 2.32 12.24
N ARG A 66 -0.96 3.28 13.04
CA ARG A 66 -2.38 3.34 13.44
C ARG A 66 -3.28 3.63 12.24
N THR A 67 -4.43 2.95 12.15
CA THR A 67 -5.39 3.11 11.04
C THR A 67 -5.82 4.56 10.79
N ILE A 68 -5.98 5.37 11.84
CA ILE A 68 -6.34 6.79 11.70
C ILE A 68 -5.29 7.57 10.88
N MET A 69 -4.00 7.41 11.17
CA MET A 69 -2.92 8.06 10.43
C MET A 69 -2.80 7.56 8.98
N ILE A 70 -3.26 6.34 8.70
CA ILE A 70 -3.37 5.80 7.34
C ILE A 70 -4.53 6.44 6.59
N LEU A 71 -5.67 6.67 7.25
CA LEU A 71 -6.81 7.40 6.67
C LEU A 71 -6.41 8.85 6.36
N ASP A 72 -5.84 9.57 7.33
CA ASP A 72 -5.29 10.92 7.14
C ASP A 72 -4.32 10.97 5.93
N ALA A 73 -3.47 9.95 5.79
CA ALA A 73 -2.53 9.85 4.70
C ALA A 73 -3.16 9.51 3.34
N ILE A 74 -4.24 8.73 3.34
CA ILE A 74 -5.01 8.40 2.14
C ILE A 74 -5.80 9.62 1.66
N ASP A 75 -6.42 10.37 2.57
CA ASP A 75 -7.22 11.55 2.23
C ASP A 75 -6.34 12.60 1.52
N ILE A 76 -5.17 12.93 2.09
CA ILE A 76 -4.18 13.83 1.48
C ILE A 76 -3.67 13.30 0.11
N LEU A 77 -3.51 11.98 -0.06
CA LEU A 77 -3.13 11.38 -1.35
C LEU A 77 -4.29 11.35 -2.36
N SER A 78 -5.54 11.31 -1.89
CA SER A 78 -6.75 11.36 -2.70
C SER A 78 -7.03 12.78 -3.19
N GLU A 79 -6.83 13.80 -2.35
CA GLU A 79 -6.85 15.21 -2.75
C GLU A 79 -5.80 15.53 -3.82
N GLN A 80 -4.62 14.88 -3.76
CA GLN A 80 -3.58 14.96 -4.79
C GLN A 80 -3.92 14.16 -6.07
N GLY A 81 -5.05 13.44 -6.13
CA GLY A 81 -5.41 12.57 -7.26
C GLY A 81 -4.49 11.36 -7.45
N ARG A 82 -3.73 10.96 -6.42
CA ARG A 82 -2.72 9.90 -6.48
C ARG A 82 -3.22 8.55 -6.00
N VAL A 83 -4.24 8.54 -5.15
CA VAL A 83 -4.92 7.35 -4.64
C VAL A 83 -6.41 7.49 -4.91
N VAL A 84 -7.06 6.40 -5.27
CA VAL A 84 -8.51 6.32 -5.46
C VAL A 84 -9.10 5.36 -4.43
N ALA A 85 -10.25 5.72 -3.89
CA ALA A 85 -11.07 4.87 -3.03
C ALA A 85 -12.22 4.26 -3.85
N GLU A 86 -12.37 2.95 -3.81
CA GLU A 86 -13.52 2.22 -4.38
C GLU A 86 -14.11 1.28 -3.32
N PRO A 87 -15.41 0.96 -3.36
CA PRO A 87 -16.00 -0.04 -2.47
C PRO A 87 -15.37 -1.43 -2.70
N LEU A 88 -14.76 -2.00 -1.65
CA LEU A 88 -14.38 -3.41 -1.56
C LEU A 88 -15.59 -4.28 -1.19
N THR A 89 -16.43 -3.77 -0.30
CA THR A 89 -17.73 -4.33 0.10
C THR A 89 -18.71 -3.16 0.30
N PRO A 90 -20.02 -3.38 0.50
CA PRO A 90 -20.98 -2.31 0.78
C PRO A 90 -20.64 -1.45 2.01
N GLU A 91 -19.84 -1.97 2.94
CA GLU A 91 -19.48 -1.31 4.21
C GLU A 91 -18.00 -0.89 4.28
N GLN A 92 -17.19 -1.19 3.25
CA GLN A 92 -15.73 -1.07 3.32
C GLN A 92 -15.12 -0.53 2.03
N LEU A 93 -14.31 0.51 2.16
CA LEU A 93 -13.51 1.06 1.06
C LEU A 93 -12.16 0.33 0.93
N GLY A 94 -11.72 0.21 -0.32
CA GLY A 94 -10.39 -0.23 -0.71
C GLY A 94 -9.67 0.85 -1.51
N TYR A 95 -8.39 1.00 -1.23
CA TYR A 95 -7.55 2.06 -1.75
C TYR A 95 -6.47 1.48 -2.65
N PHE A 96 -6.20 2.16 -3.77
CA PHE A 96 -5.19 1.80 -4.75
C PHE A 96 -4.63 3.06 -5.44
N VAL A 97 -3.46 2.96 -6.08
CA VAL A 97 -2.89 4.09 -6.83
C VAL A 97 -3.78 4.41 -8.02
N ALA A 98 -4.10 5.70 -8.19
CA ALA A 98 -4.83 6.17 -9.35
C ALA A 98 -4.11 5.71 -10.63
N PRO A 99 -4.80 5.15 -11.63
CA PRO A 99 -4.15 4.84 -12.90
C PRO A 99 -3.52 6.13 -13.41
N ALA A 100 -2.22 6.09 -13.72
CA ALA A 100 -1.53 7.24 -14.30
C ALA A 100 -2.36 7.67 -15.52
N GLN A 101 -2.80 8.92 -15.54
CA GLN A 101 -3.66 9.42 -16.61
C GLN A 101 -2.84 9.40 -17.90
N THR A 102 -2.92 8.30 -18.65
CA THR A 102 -2.77 8.32 -20.09
C THR A 102 -3.77 9.34 -20.58
N ASN A 103 -3.28 10.50 -21.04
CA ASN A 103 -4.07 11.55 -21.63
C ASN A 103 -4.84 10.99 -22.83
N GLN A 104 -6.03 10.43 -22.57
CA GLN A 104 -7.01 10.14 -23.61
C GLN A 104 -7.61 11.47 -24.03
N CYS A 105 -6.89 12.16 -24.91
CA CYS A 105 -7.49 13.10 -25.84
C CYS A 105 -8.41 12.33 -26.79
N SER A 106 -9.60 11.97 -26.30
CA SER A 106 -10.71 11.53 -27.11
C SER A 106 -11.85 12.51 -26.89
N THR A 107 -11.83 13.54 -27.74
CA THR A 107 -12.92 14.48 -28.02
C THR A 107 -14.28 13.79 -27.89
N CYS A 108 -15.14 14.27 -26.97
CA CYS A 108 -16.54 13.87 -26.94
C CYS A 108 -17.28 14.46 -28.14
N SER A 109 -17.07 13.86 -29.30
CA SER A 109 -17.88 14.04 -30.49
C SER A 109 -19.30 13.57 -30.21
N ASN A 110 -20.18 14.52 -29.88
CA ASN A 110 -21.61 14.29 -29.98
C ASN A 110 -22.30 15.50 -30.64
N ARG A 111 -22.01 15.62 -31.94
CA ARG A 111 -22.94 16.25 -32.89
C ARG A 111 -24.19 15.36 -32.93
N ILE A 112 -25.25 15.78 -32.22
CA ILE A 112 -26.59 15.29 -32.49
C ILE A 112 -27.28 16.36 -33.34
N ASP A 113 -27.28 16.13 -34.65
CA ASP A 113 -28.15 16.82 -35.58
C ASP A 113 -29.59 16.40 -35.24
N LYS A 114 -30.42 17.37 -34.78
CA LYS A 114 -31.86 17.16 -34.58
C LYS A 114 -32.59 17.79 -35.75
N LYS A 115 -32.98 16.93 -36.68
CA LYS A 115 -33.89 17.21 -37.78
C LYS A 115 -35.34 16.91 -37.38
#